data_AF-I4C0A2-F1
#
_entry.id   AF-I4C0A2-F1
#
_cell.length_a   1.000
_cell.length_b   1.000
_cell.length_c   1.000
_cell.angle_alpha   90.00
_cell.angle_beta   90.00
_cell.angle_gamma   90.00
#
_symmetry.space_group_name_H-M   'P 1'
#
loop_
_entity.id
_entity.type
_entity.pdbx_description
1 polymer ?
#
loop_
_entity_poly.entity_id
_entity_poly.type
_entity_poly.pdbx_seq_one_letter_code
_entity_poly.pdbx_strand_id
1 'polypeptide(L)'
;MNPFELFQSSGIYKMAILYFSKSRGLAIVGRYTSGENVEVVQISGEVDPHTGNFTALDYVSDRSDQFPVITKGDFENLVSFIETKIDDQTCMSIIEPEIIRTVMSENCCPGCTDYVH
;
A
#
# COMPACT_ATOMS: atom_id res chain seq x y z
N MET A 1 -8.57 3.67 15.27
CA MET A 1 -7.79 2.57 14.66
C MET A 1 -6.59 3.20 13.99
N ASN A 2 -5.37 2.74 14.26
CA ASN A 2 -4.16 3.37 13.73
C ASN A 2 -4.00 2.94 12.25
N PRO A 3 -3.85 3.86 11.28
CA PRO A 3 -3.64 3.48 9.88
C PRO A 3 -2.41 2.57 9.70
N PHE A 4 -1.44 2.62 10.61
CA PHE A 4 -0.27 1.73 10.65
C PHE A 4 -0.57 0.29 11.11
N GLU A 5 -1.65 0.03 11.85
CA GLU A 5 -2.02 -1.33 12.27
C GLU A 5 -2.44 -2.22 11.09
N LEU A 6 -2.92 -1.63 9.99
CA LEU A 6 -3.22 -2.35 8.74
C LEU A 6 -1.98 -2.75 7.95
N PHE A 7 -0.90 -1.97 8.08
CA PHE A 7 0.39 -2.33 7.50
C PHE A 7 1.09 -3.42 8.32
N GLN A 8 0.87 -3.43 9.63
CA GLN A 8 1.48 -4.42 10.54
C GLN A 8 0.73 -5.76 10.59
N SER A 9 -0.58 -5.79 10.27
CA SER A 9 -1.38 -7.01 10.18
C SER A 9 -1.27 -7.67 8.79
N SER A 10 -0.09 -8.16 8.45
CA SER A 10 0.11 -9.41 7.67
C SER A 10 -0.87 -9.69 6.52
N GLY A 11 -0.67 -9.00 5.39
CA GLY A 11 -1.35 -9.39 4.16
C GLY A 11 -1.16 -8.47 2.96
N ILE A 12 -0.31 -7.44 2.98
CA ILE A 12 -0.17 -6.60 1.78
C ILE A 12 0.69 -7.33 0.74
N TYR A 13 0.13 -7.51 -0.45
CA TYR A 13 0.83 -8.03 -1.62
C TYR A 13 1.61 -6.91 -2.29
N LYS A 14 0.92 -5.86 -2.75
CA LYS A 14 1.50 -4.78 -3.54
C LYS A 14 0.72 -3.49 -3.30
N MET A 15 1.39 -2.36 -3.36
CA MET A 15 0.78 -1.05 -3.16
C MET A 15 1.20 -0.09 -4.28
N ALA A 16 0.25 0.69 -4.76
CA ALA A 16 0.47 1.77 -5.71
C ALA A 16 -0.07 3.07 -5.14
N ILE A 17 0.78 4.07 -4.99
CA ILE A 17 0.42 5.39 -4.47
C ILE A 17 0.46 6.37 -5.63
N LEU A 18 -0.70 6.87 -6.03
CA LEU A 18 -0.83 7.99 -6.96
C LEU A 18 -0.86 9.29 -6.16
N TYR A 19 -0.17 10.32 -6.61
CA TYR A 19 -0.25 11.63 -5.97
C TYR A 19 -0.04 12.75 -6.95
N PHE A 20 -0.72 13.86 -6.69
CA PHE A 20 -0.57 15.09 -7.44
C PHE A 20 0.36 16.03 -6.69
N SER A 21 1.03 16.93 -7.40
CA SER A 21 2.03 17.87 -6.86
C SER A 21 1.57 18.78 -5.70
N LYS A 22 0.30 18.70 -5.28
CA LYS A 22 -0.25 19.40 -4.11
C LYS A 22 -1.25 18.52 -3.34
N SER A 23 -0.73 17.80 -2.34
CA SER A 23 -1.46 17.39 -1.13
C SER A 23 -2.57 16.34 -1.28
N ARG A 24 -2.85 15.75 -2.44
CA ARG A 24 -3.82 14.64 -2.54
C ARG A 24 -3.16 13.41 -3.12
N GLY A 25 -3.29 12.32 -2.38
CA GLY A 25 -2.82 11.00 -2.75
C GLY A 25 -3.95 9.98 -2.77
N LEU A 26 -3.76 8.95 -3.56
CA LEU A 26 -4.59 7.77 -3.61
C LEU A 26 -3.70 6.54 -3.53
N ALA A 27 -3.86 5.74 -2.49
CA ALA A 27 -3.20 4.45 -2.37
C ALA A 27 -4.16 3.33 -2.80
N ILE A 28 -3.73 2.53 -3.76
CA ILE A 28 -4.38 1.29 -4.19
C ILE A 28 -3.56 0.15 -3.59
N VAL A 29 -4.20 -0.67 -2.77
CA VAL A 29 -3.55 -1.70 -1.97
C VAL A 29 -4.13 -3.05 -2.34
N GLY A 30 -3.29 -3.95 -2.84
CA GLY A 30 -3.63 -5.36 -2.99
C GLY A 30 -3.29 -6.10 -1.70
N ARG A 31 -4.29 -6.71 -1.06
CA ARG A 31 -4.14 -7.56 0.13
C ARG A 31 -4.32 -9.02 -0.24
N TYR A 32 -3.38 -9.87 0.15
CA TYR A 32 -3.53 -11.32 0.10
C TYR A 32 -4.79 -11.76 0.85
N THR A 33 -5.57 -12.60 0.19
CA THR A 33 -6.66 -13.35 0.82
C THR A 33 -6.30 -14.83 0.85
N SER A 34 -6.51 -15.54 -0.26
CA SER A 34 -6.22 -16.96 -0.41
C SER A 34 -5.81 -17.29 -1.84
N GLY A 35 -4.77 -18.12 -2.01
CA GLY A 35 -4.29 -18.56 -3.32
C GLY A 35 -3.70 -17.43 -4.17
N GLU A 36 -4.16 -17.33 -5.41
CA GLU A 36 -3.74 -16.31 -6.39
C GLU A 36 -4.63 -15.06 -6.40
N ASN A 37 -5.41 -14.84 -5.34
CA ASN A 37 -6.35 -13.73 -5.24
C ASN A 37 -5.88 -12.63 -4.28
N VAL A 38 -6.29 -11.40 -4.58
CA VAL A 38 -6.04 -10.22 -3.77
C VAL A 38 -7.31 -9.37 -3.62
N GLU A 39 -7.55 -8.89 -2.41
CA GLU A 39 -8.53 -7.85 -2.13
C GLU A 39 -7.95 -6.49 -2.47
N VAL A 40 -8.69 -5.69 -3.23
CA VAL A 40 -8.26 -4.34 -3.60
C VAL A 40 -8.92 -3.33 -2.68
N VAL A 41 -8.07 -2.61 -1.94
CA VAL A 41 -8.47 -1.52 -1.07
C VAL A 41 -7.99 -0.21 -1.67
N GLN A 42 -8.90 0.76 -1.76
CA GLN A 42 -8.58 2.11 -2.18
C GLN A 42 -8.62 3.03 -0.96
N ILE A 43 -7.52 3.71 -0.69
CA ILE A 43 -7.36 4.61 0.45
C ILE A 43 -7.05 6.01 -0.08
N SER A 44 -7.90 6.97 0.25
CA SER A 44 -7.63 8.38 -0.03
C SER A 44 -6.74 8.95 1.07
N GLY A 45 -5.78 9.77 0.69
CA GLY A 45 -4.83 10.35 1.62
C GLY A 45 -4.23 11.67 1.15
N GLU A 46 -3.31 12.15 1.96
CA GLU A 46 -2.44 13.29 1.71
C GLU A 46 -1.03 12.75 1.45
N VAL A 47 -0.34 13.25 0.42
CA VAL A 47 1.09 13.00 0.23
C VAL A 47 1.83 14.29 0.52
N ASP A 48 2.77 14.21 1.45
CA ASP A 48 3.71 15.31 1.68
C ASP A 48 4.66 15.38 0.47
N PRO A 49 4.64 16.49 -0.31
CA PRO A 49 5.46 16.61 -1.51
C PRO A 49 6.96 16.72 -1.21
N HIS A 50 7.37 16.96 0.04
CA HIS A 50 8.78 17.08 0.43
C HIS A 50 9.36 15.76 0.92
N THR A 51 8.56 14.94 1.60
CA THR A 51 9.01 13.66 2.17
C THR A 51 8.51 12.44 1.41
N GLY A 52 7.49 12.60 0.56
CA GLY A 52 6.79 11.49 -0.09
C GLY A 52 5.89 10.69 0.86
N ASN A 53 5.73 11.14 2.10
CA ASN A 53 4.95 10.41 3.10
C ASN A 53 3.46 10.46 2.76
N PHE A 54 2.86 9.28 2.61
CA PHE A 54 1.41 9.13 2.44
C PHE A 54 0.73 9.01 3.81
N THR A 55 -0.17 9.94 4.10
CA THR A 55 -1.05 9.93 5.28
C THR A 55 -2.47 9.59 4.82
N ALA A 56 -2.99 8.44 5.25
CA ALA A 56 -4.38 8.09 4.97
C ALA A 56 -5.34 9.07 5.67
N LEU A 57 -6.29 9.63 4.91
CA LEU A 57 -7.27 10.59 5.43
C LEU A 57 -8.63 9.94 5.66
N ASP A 58 -9.09 9.12 4.72
CA ASP A 58 -10.35 8.40 4.81
C ASP A 58 -10.09 6.91 4.74
N TYR A 59 -9.90 6.30 5.91
CA TYR A 59 -9.97 4.85 6.07
C TYR A 59 -11.32 4.47 6.66
N VAL A 60 -12.27 4.09 5.80
CA VAL A 60 -13.55 3.56 6.28
C VAL A 60 -13.40 2.05 6.48
N SER A 61 -13.12 1.64 7.72
CA SER A 61 -13.06 0.22 8.13
C SER A 61 -14.43 -0.46 8.18
N ASP A 62 -15.52 0.32 8.12
CA ASP A 62 -16.85 -0.10 8.57
C ASP A 62 -17.87 -0.31 7.45
N ARG A 63 -17.44 -0.38 6.18
CA ARG A 63 -18.35 -0.86 5.14
C ARG A 63 -18.31 -2.38 5.10
N SER A 64 -19.41 -2.99 5.54
CA SER A 64 -19.77 -4.39 5.31
C SER A 64 -20.02 -4.72 3.83
N ASP A 65 -19.28 -4.08 2.93
CA ASP A 65 -19.33 -4.29 1.49
C ASP A 65 -17.98 -4.91 1.13
N GLN A 66 -18.01 -6.21 0.86
CA GLN A 66 -16.87 -7.04 0.50
C GLN A 66 -15.93 -6.31 -0.49
N PHE A 67 -14.67 -6.09 -0.11
CA PHE A 67 -13.69 -5.50 -1.03
C PHE A 67 -13.62 -6.33 -2.31
N PRO A 68 -13.46 -5.71 -3.49
CA PRO A 68 -13.37 -6.45 -4.73
C PRO A 68 -12.15 -7.39 -4.67
N VAL A 69 -12.40 -8.67 -4.93
CA VAL A 69 -11.38 -9.71 -5.00
C VAL A 69 -11.06 -9.95 -6.46
N ILE A 70 -9.80 -9.78 -6.84
CA ILE A 70 -9.29 -10.05 -8.19
C ILE A 70 -8.07 -10.96 -8.13
N THR A 71 -7.61 -11.47 -9.27
CA THR A 71 -6.37 -12.25 -9.30
C THR A 71 -5.14 -11.34 -9.13
N LYS A 72 -4.01 -11.89 -8.68
CA LYS A 72 -2.73 -11.16 -8.62
C LYS A 72 -2.34 -10.60 -9.97
N GLY A 73 -2.49 -11.38 -11.04
CA GLY A 73 -2.20 -10.93 -12.40
C GLY A 73 -3.10 -9.79 -12.85
N ASP A 74 -4.39 -9.81 -12.51
CA ASP A 74 -5.30 -8.69 -12.80
C ASP A 74 -4.92 -7.44 -12.01
N PHE A 75 -4.45 -7.59 -10.78
CA PHE A 75 -3.94 -6.46 -9.98
C PHE A 75 -2.66 -5.87 -10.58
N GLU A 76 -1.71 -6.70 -11.00
CA GLU A 76 -0.50 -6.25 -11.70
C GLU A 76 -0.87 -5.52 -12.99
N ASN A 77 -1.79 -6.07 -13.78
CA ASN A 77 -2.30 -5.42 -14.99
C ASN A 77 -2.98 -4.08 -14.69
N LEU A 78 -3.74 -3.97 -13.61
CA LEU A 78 -4.35 -2.71 -13.17
C LEU A 78 -3.30 -1.67 -12.80
N VAL A 79 -2.28 -2.06 -12.03
CA VAL A 79 -1.17 -1.18 -11.64
C VAL A 79 -0.42 -0.70 -12.89
N SER A 80 -0.07 -1.61 -13.81
CA SER A 80 0.60 -1.26 -15.06
C SER A 80 -0.28 -0.38 -15.96
N PHE A 81 -1.58 -0.65 -16.04
CA PHE A 81 -2.50 0.19 -16.80
C PHE A 81 -2.53 1.62 -16.25
N ILE A 82 -2.62 1.77 -14.92
CA ILE A 82 -2.61 3.08 -14.27
C ILE A 82 -1.28 3.79 -14.55
N GLU A 83 -0.15 3.09 -14.41
CA GLU A 83 1.18 3.60 -14.73
C GLU A 83 1.26 4.15 -16.16
N THR A 84 0.69 3.43 -17.14
CA THR A 84 0.65 3.90 -18.54
C THR A 84 -0.32 5.06 -18.81
N LYS A 85 -1.24 5.34 -17.89
CA LYS A 85 -2.27 6.39 -18.02
C LYS A 85 -1.95 7.67 -17.26
N ILE A 86 -0.91 7.64 -16.44
CA ILE A 86 -0.44 8.80 -15.71
C ILE A 86 0.13 9.84 -16.69
N ASP A 87 -0.33 11.07 -16.53
CA ASP A 87 0.16 12.23 -17.26
C ASP A 87 1.35 12.89 -16.55
N ASP A 88 1.96 13.88 -17.18
CA ASP A 88 3.14 14.58 -16.66
C ASP A 88 2.88 15.34 -15.32
N GLN A 89 1.63 15.40 -14.86
CA GLN A 89 1.22 16.09 -13.63
C GLN A 89 0.92 15.14 -12.47
N THR A 90 0.83 13.84 -12.76
CA THR A 90 0.52 12.81 -11.79
C THR A 90 1.80 12.01 -11.53
N CYS A 91 2.13 11.83 -10.26
CA CYS A 91 3.22 10.96 -9.86
C CYS A 91 2.65 9.65 -9.33
N MET A 92 3.40 8.58 -9.52
CA MET A 92 3.07 7.28 -8.95
C MET A 92 4.30 6.65 -8.34
N SER A 93 4.12 6.08 -7.16
CA SER A 93 5.12 5.29 -6.48
C SER A 93 4.56 3.91 -6.22
N ILE A 94 5.25 2.90 -6.74
CA ILE A 94 4.87 1.50 -6.58
C ILE A 94 5.77 0.91 -5.50
N ILE A 95 5.15 0.27 -4.51
CA ILE A 95 5.84 -0.49 -3.47
C ILE A 95 5.62 -1.96 -3.79
N GLU A 96 6.68 -2.57 -4.31
CA GLU A 96 6.70 -3.97 -4.72
C GLU A 96 6.64 -4.93 -3.51
N PRO A 97 6.07 -6.13 -3.68
CA PRO A 97 5.95 -7.12 -2.62
C PRO A 97 7.24 -7.41 -1.86
N GLU A 98 8.38 -7.41 -2.55
CA GLU A 98 9.70 -7.70 -1.99
C GLU A 98 10.14 -6.63 -0.99
N ILE A 99 9.86 -5.35 -1.28
CA ILE A 99 10.17 -4.23 -0.40
C ILE A 99 9.29 -4.32 0.85
N ILE A 100 8.00 -4.62 0.67
CA ILE A 100 7.05 -4.81 1.78
C ILE A 100 7.52 -5.96 2.68
N ARG A 101 7.91 -7.09 2.10
CA ARG A 101 8.44 -8.24 2.86
C ARG A 101 9.72 -7.90 3.60
N THR A 102 10.61 -7.12 2.98
CA THR A 102 11.89 -6.73 3.58
C THR A 102 11.66 -5.87 4.82
N VAL A 103 10.85 -4.81 4.71
CA VAL A 103 10.49 -3.93 5.84
C VAL A 103 9.75 -4.69 6.93
N MET A 104 8.87 -5.62 6.57
CA MET A 104 8.18 -6.48 7.53
C MET A 104 9.12 -7.47 8.22
N SER A 105 10.13 -7.98 7.51
CA SER A 105 11.13 -8.90 8.07
C SER A 105 12.11 -8.21 9.01
N GLU A 106 12.53 -6.97 8.70
CA GLU A 106 13.40 -6.16 9.54
C GLU A 106 12.71 -5.76 10.86
N ASN A 107 11.41 -5.53 10.83
CA ASN A 107 10.59 -5.31 12.02
C ASN A 107 10.23 -6.60 12.78
N CYS A 108 10.53 -7.77 12.21
CA CYS A 108 10.31 -9.10 12.79
C CYS A 108 11.61 -9.72 13.35
N CYS A 109 12.48 -8.93 13.98
CA CYS A 109 13.55 -9.47 14.83
C CYS A 109 13.13 -9.42 16.31
N PRO A 110 12.39 -10.43 16.84
CA PRO A 110 12.21 -10.60 18.27
C PRO A 110 13.48 -11.27 18.84
N GLY A 111 14.59 -10.52 18.94
CA GLY A 111 15.82 -11.14 19.44
C GLY A 111 17.14 -10.36 19.41
N CYS A 112 17.22 -9.13 18.89
CA CYS A 112 18.46 -8.35 19.03
C CYS A 112 18.43 -7.46 20.27
N THR A 113 18.26 -8.08 21.45
CA THR A 113 19.01 -7.64 22.62
C THR A 113 20.41 -8.24 22.50
N ASP A 114 21.40 -7.41 22.20
CA ASP A 114 22.56 -7.33 23.09
C ASP A 114 23.38 -6.07 22.81
N TYR A 115 23.61 -5.38 23.93
CA TYR A 115 24.58 -4.32 24.20
C TYR A 115 25.85 -4.40 23.36
N VAL A 116 26.36 -3.23 22.92
CA VAL A 116 27.74 -2.83 23.23
C VAL A 116 27.80 -1.31 23.43
N HIS A 117 28.48 -0.93 24.51
CA HIS A 117 28.90 0.42 24.92
C HIS A 117 29.79 1.13 23.89
#